data_AF-A0A9D1CW57-F1
#
_entry.id   AF-A0A9D1CW57-F1
#
_cell.length_a   1.000
_cell.length_b   1.000
_cell.length_c   1.000
_cell.angle_alpha   90.00
_cell.angle_beta   90.00
_cell.angle_gamma   90.00
#
_symmetry.space_group_name_H-M   'P 1'
#
loop_
_entity.id
_entity.type
_entity.pdbx_description
1 polymer ?
#
loop_
_entity_poly.entity_id
_entity_poly.type
_entity_poly.pdbx_seq_one_letter_code
_entity_poly.pdbx_strand_id
1 'polypeptide(L)'
;MMRNKLPQALPCLQITGLAAQVAEKYGLRPVPYSALRRVYDTRFPLPVQTRSPNGQMWVDRYYIAWQLGSGPVRYGYLTRRHIFEELTAYRAAARLRGTPVLLPADIGAAFSSALRQMRLQEKNIWISPRLNKSERLDVR
;
A
#
# COMPACT_ATOMS: atom_id res chain seq x y z
N MET A 1 -27.74 5.50 -13.39
CA MET A 1 -27.16 5.36 -12.04
C MET A 1 -26.15 4.21 -12.05
N MET A 2 -24.85 4.49 -12.20
CA MET A 2 -23.83 3.45 -12.03
C MET A 2 -23.65 3.20 -10.52
N ARG A 3 -24.10 2.05 -10.03
CA ARG A 3 -23.68 1.55 -8.73
C ARG A 3 -22.15 1.44 -8.77
N ASN A 4 -21.44 2.40 -8.17
CA ASN A 4 -20.01 2.33 -7.96
C ASN A 4 -19.70 1.10 -7.09
N LYS A 5 -19.61 -0.07 -7.71
CA LYS A 5 -19.00 -1.24 -7.08
C LYS A 5 -17.57 -0.81 -6.78
N LEU A 6 -17.23 -0.68 -5.49
CA LEU A 6 -15.86 -0.48 -5.05
C LEU A 6 -14.96 -1.47 -5.81
N PRO A 7 -13.83 -1.03 -6.39
CA PRO A 7 -12.99 -1.92 -7.18
C PRO A 7 -12.64 -3.15 -6.37
N GLN A 8 -12.96 -4.32 -6.93
CA GLN A 8 -12.76 -5.61 -6.30
C GLN A 8 -11.26 -5.84 -6.09
N ALA A 9 -10.91 -6.51 -4.98
CA ALA A 9 -9.52 -6.92 -4.75
C ALA A 9 -9.02 -7.75 -5.94
N LEU A 10 -7.74 -7.59 -6.28
CA LEU A 10 -7.10 -8.45 -7.27
C LEU A 10 -7.14 -9.93 -6.83
N PRO A 11 -6.94 -10.91 -7.71
CA PRO A 11 -6.74 -12.29 -7.29
C PRO A 11 -5.52 -12.44 -6.37
N CYS A 12 -5.63 -13.29 -5.34
CA CYS A 12 -4.55 -13.54 -4.37
C CYS A 12 -3.22 -13.91 -5.04
N LEU A 13 -3.27 -14.71 -6.12
CA LEU A 13 -2.08 -15.10 -6.89
C LEU A 13 -1.38 -13.88 -7.51
N GLN A 14 -2.15 -12.94 -8.07
CA GLN A 14 -1.63 -11.73 -8.68
C GLN A 14 -0.95 -10.83 -7.63
N ILE A 15 -1.56 -10.67 -6.45
CA ILE A 15 -0.97 -9.90 -5.37
C ILE A 15 0.33 -10.55 -4.87
N THR A 16 0.34 -11.88 -4.73
CA THR A 16 1.54 -12.62 -4.31
C THR A 16 2.68 -12.42 -5.31
N GLY A 17 2.38 -12.46 -6.62
CA GLY A 17 3.36 -12.20 -7.68
C GLY A 17 3.90 -10.76 -7.66
N LEU A 18 3.04 -9.77 -7.45
CA LEU A 18 3.47 -8.37 -7.31
C LEU A 18 4.32 -8.17 -6.05
N ALA A 19 3.95 -8.78 -4.92
CA ALA A 19 4.72 -8.74 -3.69
C ALA A 19 6.09 -9.44 -3.84
N ALA A 20 6.15 -10.53 -4.61
CA ALA A 20 7.41 -11.21 -4.93
C ALA A 20 8.35 -10.31 -5.75
N GLN A 21 7.82 -9.57 -6.74
CA GLN A 21 8.62 -8.61 -7.51
C GLN A 21 9.18 -7.47 -6.63
N VAL A 22 8.38 -6.96 -5.68
CA VAL A 22 8.85 -5.96 -4.69
C VAL A 22 9.93 -6.58 -3.80
N ALA A 23 9.70 -7.81 -3.34
CA ALA A 23 10.65 -8.51 -2.47
C ALA A 23 11.99 -8.74 -3.16
N GLU A 24 11.99 -9.23 -4.40
CA GLU A 24 13.18 -9.43 -5.21
C GLU A 24 13.94 -8.12 -5.43
N LYS A 25 13.24 -7.07 -5.88
CA LYS A 25 13.84 -5.77 -6.18
C LYS A 25 14.58 -5.14 -4.99
N TYR A 26 14.06 -5.34 -3.78
CA TYR A 26 14.59 -4.71 -2.56
C TYR A 26 15.25 -5.69 -1.58
N GLY A 27 15.47 -6.94 -1.98
CA GLY A 27 16.04 -7.97 -1.11
C GLY A 27 15.21 -8.24 0.16
N LEU A 28 13.89 -8.12 0.08
CA LEU A 28 12.97 -8.40 1.18
C LEU A 28 12.53 -9.87 1.16
N ARG A 29 11.95 -10.33 2.27
CA ARG A 29 11.38 -11.69 2.33
C ARG A 29 10.01 -11.71 1.63
N PRO A 30 9.79 -12.57 0.62
CA PRO A 30 8.50 -12.66 -0.07
C PRO A 30 7.40 -13.17 0.88
N VAL A 31 6.17 -12.72 0.64
CA VAL A 31 4.99 -13.19 1.39
C VAL A 31 4.56 -14.57 0.87
N PRO A 32 4.37 -15.58 1.75
CA PRO A 32 3.84 -16.87 1.34
C PRO A 32 2.40 -16.75 0.83
N TYR A 33 2.10 -17.41 -0.30
CA TYR A 33 0.74 -17.44 -0.87
C TYR A 33 -0.30 -17.89 0.16
N SER A 34 -0.01 -18.94 0.95
CA SER A 34 -0.92 -19.47 1.97
C SER A 34 -1.24 -18.46 3.07
N ALA A 35 -0.27 -17.61 3.45
CA ALA A 35 -0.50 -16.55 4.42
C ALA A 35 -1.42 -15.47 3.85
N LEU A 36 -1.21 -15.06 2.60
CA LEU A 36 -2.07 -14.09 1.94
C LEU A 36 -3.47 -14.65 1.66
N ARG A 37 -3.59 -15.95 1.37
CA ARG A 37 -4.89 -16.60 1.16
C ARG A 37 -5.80 -16.44 2.39
N ARG A 38 -5.24 -16.55 3.60
CA ARG A 38 -5.98 -16.33 4.86
C ARG A 38 -6.53 -14.92 5.00
N VAL A 39 -5.87 -13.90 4.44
CA VAL A 39 -6.35 -12.51 4.41
C VAL A 39 -7.67 -12.41 3.63
N TYR A 40 -7.82 -13.20 2.56
CA TYR A 40 -9.07 -13.23 1.77
C TYR A 40 -10.22 -13.89 2.51
N ASP A 41 -9.93 -14.93 3.29
CA ASP A 41 -10.94 -15.70 4.03
C ASP A 41 -11.35 -15.00 5.34
N THR A 42 -10.60 -13.97 5.76
CA THR A 42 -10.87 -13.21 6.98
C THR A 42 -11.64 -11.92 6.67
N ARG A 43 -12.66 -11.62 7.47
CA ARG A 43 -13.49 -10.40 7.30
C ARG A 43 -12.69 -9.13 7.56
N PHE A 44 -11.94 -9.11 8.67
CA PHE A 44 -11.08 -7.99 9.09
C PHE A 44 -9.63 -8.48 9.25
N PRO A 45 -8.94 -8.76 8.14
CA PRO A 45 -7.59 -9.28 8.21
C PRO A 45 -6.61 -8.20 8.64
N LEU A 46 -5.58 -8.61 9.37
CA LEU A 46 -4.33 -7.86 9.42
C LEU A 46 -3.52 -8.17 8.17
N PRO A 47 -2.73 -7.20 7.65
CA PRO A 47 -1.84 -7.46 6.53
C PRO A 47 -0.81 -8.54 6.90
N VAL A 48 -0.43 -9.37 5.92
CA VAL A 48 0.66 -10.33 6.12
C VAL A 48 1.96 -9.58 6.22
N GLN A 49 2.71 -9.84 7.29
CA GLN A 49 3.98 -9.19 7.56
C GLN A 49 5.15 -10.15 7.36
N THR A 50 6.17 -9.73 6.63
CA THR A 50 7.46 -10.43 6.52
C THR A 50 8.60 -9.51 6.89
N ARG A 51 9.60 -10.06 7.58
CA ARG A 51 10.84 -9.36 7.97
C ARG A 51 12.05 -10.04 7.37
N SER A 52 13.03 -9.25 6.96
CA SER A 52 14.37 -9.67 6.52
C SER A 52 15.41 -8.67 7.05
N PRO A 53 16.71 -8.97 6.96
CA PRO A 53 17.77 -8.02 7.35
C PRO A 53 17.68 -6.68 6.61
N ASN A 54 17.18 -6.69 5.36
CA ASN A 54 17.05 -5.50 4.54
C ASN A 54 15.80 -4.66 4.85
N GLY A 55 14.86 -5.18 5.64
CA GLY A 55 13.67 -4.44 6.04
C GLY A 55 12.43 -5.30 6.26
N GLN A 56 11.27 -4.68 6.04
CA GLN A 56 9.97 -5.26 6.35
C GLN A 56 8.97 -5.01 5.23
N MET A 57 8.07 -5.95 4.98
CA MET A 57 7.00 -5.84 4.01
C MET A 57 5.66 -6.22 4.64
N TRP A 58 4.60 -5.52 4.23
CA TRP A 58 3.21 -5.77 4.59
C TRP A 58 2.39 -5.94 3.32
N VAL A 59 1.58 -6.98 3.24
CA VAL A 59 0.75 -7.25 2.06
C VAL A 59 -0.69 -7.50 2.48
N ASP A 60 -1.60 -6.74 1.87
CA ASP A 60 -3.04 -6.85 2.03
C ASP A 60 -3.73 -7.08 0.66
N ARG A 61 -5.05 -7.23 0.67
CA ARG A 61 -5.92 -7.29 -0.52
C ARG A 61 -5.85 -6.03 -1.36
N TYR A 62 -5.51 -4.89 -0.75
CA TYR A 62 -5.62 -3.58 -1.40
C TYR A 62 -4.30 -2.82 -1.53
N TYR A 63 -3.23 -3.26 -0.86
CA TYR A 63 -1.93 -2.61 -0.94
C TYR A 63 -0.77 -3.59 -0.66
N ILE A 64 0.42 -3.18 -1.10
CA ILE A 64 1.72 -3.71 -0.69
C ILE A 64 2.49 -2.55 -0.10
N ALA A 65 2.95 -2.66 1.15
CA ALA A 65 3.79 -1.66 1.78
C ALA A 65 5.14 -2.26 2.16
N TRP A 66 6.20 -1.47 2.14
CA TRP A 66 7.53 -1.93 2.54
C TRP A 66 8.37 -0.82 3.13
N GLN A 67 9.27 -1.20 4.02
CA GLN A 67 10.23 -0.32 4.69
C GLN A 67 11.60 -0.94 4.58
N LEU A 68 12.62 -0.15 4.21
CA LEU A 68 14.01 -0.60 4.17
C LEU A 68 14.77 -0.01 5.35
N GLY A 69 15.45 -0.83 6.13
CA GLY A 69 16.13 -0.39 7.36
C GLY A 69 15.22 0.48 8.25
N SER A 70 15.73 1.65 8.65
CA SER A 70 15.00 2.69 9.40
C SER A 70 14.34 3.76 8.52
N GLY A 71 14.27 3.55 7.20
CA GLY A 71 13.68 4.49 6.25
C GLY A 71 12.15 4.59 6.36
N PRO A 72 11.50 5.41 5.52
CA PRO A 72 10.04 5.54 5.54
C PRO A 72 9.37 4.31 4.94
N VAL A 73 8.11 4.13 5.31
CA VAL A 73 7.23 3.13 4.68
C VAL A 73 6.82 3.63 3.30
N ARG A 74 7.00 2.76 2.30
CA ARG A 74 6.61 2.97 0.90
C ARG A 74 5.40 2.13 0.59
N TYR A 75 4.58 2.59 -0.37
CA TYR A 75 3.31 1.97 -0.72
C TYR A 75 3.19 1.70 -2.23
N GLY A 76 2.64 0.54 -2.53
CA GLY A 76 2.04 0.17 -3.80
C GLY A 76 0.55 -0.09 -3.60
N TYR A 77 -0.28 0.74 -4.21
CA TYR A 77 -1.72 0.65 -4.11
C TYR A 77 -2.25 -0.27 -5.21
N LEU A 78 -2.93 -1.34 -4.83
CA LEU A 78 -3.46 -2.34 -5.76
C LEU A 78 -4.87 -1.99 -6.25
N THR A 79 -5.56 -1.16 -5.48
CA THR A 79 -6.88 -0.61 -5.82
C THR A 79 -7.00 0.80 -5.26
N ARG A 80 -7.94 1.59 -5.80
CA ARG A 80 -8.32 2.89 -5.20
C ARG A 80 -8.99 2.75 -3.83
N ARG A 81 -9.45 1.54 -3.49
CA ARG A 81 -10.22 1.28 -2.27
C ARG A 81 -9.43 1.61 -1.01
N HIS A 82 -8.18 1.15 -0.91
CA HIS A 82 -7.34 1.44 0.26
C HIS A 82 -7.17 2.96 0.48
N ILE A 83 -6.92 3.71 -0.59
CA ILE A 83 -6.81 5.18 -0.53
C ILE A 83 -8.09 5.80 0.04
N PHE A 84 -9.27 5.34 -0.40
CA PHE A 84 -10.53 5.85 0.10
C PHE A 84 -10.85 5.40 1.54
N GLU A 85 -10.50 4.17 1.91
CA GLU A 85 -10.65 3.67 3.28
C GLU A 85 -9.78 4.48 4.25
N GLU A 86 -8.51 4.72 3.92
CA GLU A 86 -7.61 5.58 4.68
C GLU A 86 -8.16 7.01 4.80
N LEU A 87 -8.53 7.65 3.68
CA LEU A 87 -9.13 8.99 3.71
C LEU A 87 -10.38 9.05 4.59
N THR A 88 -11.20 7.99 4.58
CA THR A 88 -12.40 7.89 5.42
C THR A 88 -12.03 7.74 6.90
N ALA A 89 -11.02 6.93 7.23
CA ALA A 89 -10.51 6.79 8.58
C ALA A 89 -9.95 8.11 9.12
N TYR A 90 -9.15 8.85 8.33
CA TYR A 90 -8.66 10.18 8.70
C TYR A 90 -9.80 11.17 8.93
N ARG A 91 -10.83 11.16 8.08
CA ARG A 91 -12.04 11.98 8.26
C ARG A 91 -12.80 11.63 9.53
N ALA A 92 -12.99 10.35 9.80
CA ALA A 92 -13.66 9.88 11.00
C ALA A 92 -12.88 10.28 12.26
N ALA A 93 -11.56 10.10 12.26
CA ALA A 93 -10.71 10.47 13.38
C ALA A 93 -10.67 11.99 13.62
N ALA A 94 -10.65 12.79 12.56
CA ALA A 94 -10.74 14.25 12.66
C ALA A 94 -12.10 14.70 13.24
N ARG A 95 -13.20 14.09 12.77
CA ARG A 95 -14.55 14.32 13.32
C ARG A 95 -14.64 13.99 14.80
N LEU A 96 -14.06 12.87 15.24
CA LEU A 96 -14.01 12.49 16.66
C LEU A 96 -13.22 13.47 17.51
N ARG A 97 -12.18 14.09 16.95
CA ARG A 97 -11.35 15.11 17.62
C ARG A 97 -11.91 16.53 17.54
N GLY A 98 -12.97 16.76 16.75
CA GLY A 98 -13.47 18.12 16.47
C GLY A 98 -12.48 19.00 15.69
N THR A 99 -11.50 18.40 15.01
CA THR A 99 -10.45 19.11 14.28
C THR A 99 -10.61 18.95 12.77
N PRO A 100 -10.06 19.87 11.95
CA PRO A 100 -10.04 19.69 10.51
C PRO A 100 -9.26 18.43 10.11
N VAL A 101 -9.63 17.88 8.95
CA VAL A 101 -8.99 16.68 8.39
C VAL A 101 -7.58 17.05 7.96
N LEU A 102 -6.59 16.74 8.79
CA LEU A 102 -5.19 16.93 8.50
C LEU A 102 -4.59 15.58 8.11
N LEU A 103 -4.44 15.36 6.80
CA LEU A 103 -3.58 14.32 6.28
C LEU A 103 -2.13 14.82 6.33
N PRO A 104 -1.18 14.00 6.81
CA PRO A 104 0.24 14.27 6.61
C PRO A 104 0.53 14.57 5.13
N ALA A 105 1.35 15.57 4.85
CA ALA A 105 1.55 16.11 3.50
C ALA A 105 2.12 15.06 2.53
N ASP A 106 2.99 14.19 3.03
CA ASP A 106 3.56 13.04 2.34
C ASP A 106 2.49 12.00 1.95
N ILE A 107 1.56 11.68 2.87
CA ILE A 107 0.45 10.77 2.61
C ILE A 107 -0.51 11.38 1.57
N GLY A 108 -0.87 12.65 1.73
CA GLY A 108 -1.73 13.37 0.79
C GLY A 108 -1.14 13.41 -0.62
N ALA A 109 0.17 13.67 -0.74
CA ALA A 109 0.90 13.65 -2.01
C ALA A 109 0.95 12.25 -2.63
N ALA A 110 1.20 11.21 -1.82
CA ALA A 110 1.23 9.82 -2.27
C ALA A 110 -0.14 9.37 -2.83
N PHE A 111 -1.24 9.66 -2.12
CA PHE A 111 -2.59 9.36 -2.58
C PHE A 111 -2.93 10.10 -3.87
N SER A 112 -2.64 11.40 -3.93
CA SER A 112 -2.92 12.23 -5.12
C SER A 112 -2.14 11.73 -6.34
N SER A 113 -0.87 11.37 -6.15
CA SER A 113 -0.02 10.80 -7.20
C SER A 113 -0.55 9.44 -7.67
N ALA A 114 -0.88 8.53 -6.75
CA ALA A 114 -1.43 7.22 -7.05
C ALA A 114 -2.74 7.31 -7.83
N LEU A 115 -3.69 8.12 -7.36
CA LEU A 115 -4.98 8.32 -8.03
C LEU A 115 -4.81 8.94 -9.42
N ARG A 116 -3.92 9.93 -9.58
CA ARG A 116 -3.62 10.53 -10.88
C ARG A 116 -3.06 9.50 -11.85
N GLN A 117 -2.10 8.69 -11.41
CA GLN A 117 -1.48 7.68 -12.27
C GLN A 117 -2.45 6.54 -12.62
N MET A 118 -3.25 6.08 -11.66
CA MET A 118 -4.31 5.12 -11.91
C MET A 118 -5.37 5.65 -12.90
N ARG A 119 -5.62 6.96 -12.92
CA ARG A 119 -6.50 7.58 -13.91
C ARG A 119 -5.85 7.64 -15.29
N LEU A 120 -4.59 8.07 -15.37
CA LEU A 120 -3.85 8.21 -16.64
C LEU A 120 -3.60 6.88 -17.33
N GLN A 121 -3.36 5.82 -16.57
CA GLN A 121 -3.04 4.50 -17.12
C GLN A 121 -4.29 3.62 -17.34
N GLU A 122 -5.48 4.12 -16.97
CA GLU A 122 -6.73 3.35 -16.89
C GLU A 122 -6.60 2.04 -16.09
N LYS A 123 -5.61 1.98 -15.19
CA LYS A 123 -5.29 0.81 -14.35
C LYS A 123 -5.63 1.13 -12.90
N ASN A 124 -6.15 0.14 -12.18
CA ASN A 124 -6.44 0.27 -10.75
C ASN A 124 -5.21 0.04 -9.84
N ILE A 125 -4.05 -0.24 -10.43
CA ILE A 125 -2.81 -0.58 -9.72
C ILE A 125 -1.79 0.54 -9.95
N TRP A 126 -1.14 0.99 -8.88
CA TRP A 126 0.01 1.87 -8.95
C TRP A 126 1.01 1.53 -7.85
N ILE A 127 2.24 1.21 -8.25
CA ILE A 127 3.37 1.00 -7.33
C ILE A 127 4.26 2.23 -7.41
N SER A 128 4.52 2.89 -6.28
CA SER A 128 5.33 4.10 -6.26
C SER A 128 6.73 3.83 -6.83
N PRO A 129 7.14 4.52 -7.92
CA PRO A 129 8.43 4.29 -8.55
C PRO A 129 9.58 5.02 -7.86
N ARG A 130 9.30 5.96 -6.94
CA ARG A 130 10.33 6.87 -6.41
C ARG A 130 10.91 6.36 -5.10
N LEU A 131 12.21 6.05 -5.14
CA LEU A 131 13.13 6.40 -4.06
C LEU A 131 13.18 7.93 -4.05
N ASN A 132 12.91 8.58 -2.92
CA ASN A 132 13.24 9.99 -2.80
C ASN A 132 14.75 10.13 -3.04
N LYS A 133 15.15 11.01 -3.96
CA LYS A 133 16.58 11.31 -4.25
C LYS A 133 17.34 11.74 -2.99
N SER A 134 16.62 12.19 -1.95
CA SER A 134 17.16 12.59 -0.64
C SER A 134 17.44 11.42 0.32
N GLU A 135 17.18 10.17 -0.06
CA GLU A 135 17.50 8.98 0.75
C GLU A 135 18.69 8.17 0.22
N ARG A 136 19.52 8.80 -0.63
CA ARG A 136 20.93 8.41 -0.74
C ARG A 136 21.66 8.94 0.51
N LEU A 137 21.25 8.50 1.68
CA LEU A 137 22.03 8.71 2.89
C LEU A 137 23.04 7.57 2.97
N ASP A 138 24.27 7.92 2.62
CA ASP A 138 25.50 7.51 3.28
C ASP A 138 25.58 6.05 3.73
N VAL A 139 25.93 5.20 2.77
CA VAL A 139 26.81 4.07 3.10
C VAL A 139 28.21 4.68 3.17
N ARG A 140 28.61 5.12 4.37
CA ARG A 140 30.03 5.25 4.73
C ARG A 140 30.59 3.88 5.08
#